data_AF-A0A6N6S6R4-F1
#
_entry.id   AF-A0A6N6S6R4-F1
#
_cell.length_a   1.000
_cell.length_b   1.000
_cell.length_c   1.000
_cell.angle_alpha   90.00
_cell.angle_beta   90.00
_cell.angle_gamma   90.00
#
_symmetry.space_group_name_H-M   'P 1'
#
loop_
_entity.id
_entity.type
_entity.pdbx_description
1 polymer ?
#
loop_
_entity_poly.entity_id
_entity_poly.type
_entity_poly.pdbx_seq_one_letter_code
_entity_poly.pdbx_strand_id
1 'polypeptide(L)'
;MGVKPFTYVGAGFPEDRFDLANPEPSELGVLDVCNQLIHYYWMQTWSDGTAFKGMLVFSDFMRHKWAYEFLIEDLISLFSTFAKDASAITEMSFHWNEKKQDYVARYAR
;
A
#
# COMPACT_ATOMS: atom_id res chain seq x y z
N MET A 1 0.58 -28.64 20.35
CA MET A 1 0.06 -28.85 18.99
C MET A 1 -0.68 -27.59 18.56
N GLY A 2 -0.07 -26.77 17.70
CA GLY A 2 -0.77 -25.69 17.00
C GLY A 2 -0.91 -26.12 15.55
N VAL A 3 -2.13 -26.29 15.07
CA VAL A 3 -2.41 -26.57 13.66
C VAL A 3 -1.93 -25.35 12.88
N LYS A 4 -0.93 -25.52 12.02
CA LYS A 4 -0.33 -24.45 11.21
C LYS A 4 -1.42 -23.60 10.57
N PRO A 5 -1.41 -22.26 10.68
CA PRO A 5 -2.28 -21.47 9.82
C PRO A 5 -1.71 -21.56 8.41
N PHE A 6 -2.39 -22.32 7.54
CA PHE A 6 -2.19 -22.22 6.09
C PHE A 6 -3.38 -21.46 5.53
N THR A 7 -3.09 -20.34 4.88
CA THR A 7 -4.10 -19.62 4.11
C THR A 7 -4.28 -20.37 2.81
N TYR A 8 -5.42 -21.05 2.66
CA TYR A 8 -5.88 -21.52 1.35
C TYR A 8 -6.22 -20.28 0.51
N VAL A 9 -5.23 -19.75 -0.19
CA VAL A 9 -5.45 -18.92 -1.37
C VAL A 9 -5.84 -19.91 -2.47
N GLY A 10 -7.09 -19.85 -2.95
CA GLY A 10 -7.63 -20.83 -3.89
C GLY A 10 -6.69 -21.08 -5.08
N ALA A 11 -6.82 -22.23 -5.74
CA ALA A 11 -5.95 -22.64 -6.84
C ALA A 11 -5.89 -21.57 -7.97
N GLY A 12 -4.70 -21.43 -8.57
CA GLY A 12 -4.40 -20.54 -9.68
C GLY A 12 -3.20 -19.63 -9.40
N PHE A 13 -2.24 -19.60 -10.31
CA PHE A 13 -1.13 -18.65 -10.29
C PHE A 13 -1.65 -17.24 -10.63
N PRO A 14 -0.93 -16.14 -10.29
CA PRO A 14 -1.32 -14.79 -10.67
C PRO A 14 -1.68 -14.64 -12.16
N GLU A 15 -0.92 -15.29 -13.04
CA GLU A 15 -1.16 -15.37 -14.48
C GLU A 15 -2.49 -16.02 -14.89
N ASP A 16 -3.08 -16.85 -14.03
CA ASP A 16 -4.41 -17.45 -14.28
C ASP A 16 -5.54 -16.46 -13.96
N ARG A 17 -5.23 -15.32 -13.32
CA ARG A 17 -6.22 -14.37 -12.78
C ARG A 17 -6.07 -12.96 -13.33
N PHE A 18 -4.90 -12.59 -13.81
CA PHE A 18 -4.59 -11.24 -14.26
C PHE A 18 -3.79 -11.28 -15.57
N ASP A 19 -4.06 -10.31 -16.45
CA ASP A 19 -3.24 -10.11 -17.66
C ASP A 19 -1.94 -9.40 -17.26
N LEU A 20 -0.92 -10.20 -16.94
CA LEU A 20 0.42 -9.69 -16.62
C LEU A 20 1.20 -9.26 -17.87
N ALA A 21 0.74 -9.65 -19.06
CA ALA A 21 1.43 -9.33 -20.31
C ALA A 21 1.10 -7.91 -20.81
N ASN A 22 -0.07 -7.38 -20.45
CA ASN A 22 -0.53 -6.05 -20.84
C ASN A 22 -0.97 -5.24 -19.61
N PRO A 23 -0.02 -4.77 -18.77
CA PRO A 23 -0.36 -3.96 -17.60
C PRO A 23 -0.97 -2.62 -18.03
N GLU A 24 -2.08 -2.25 -17.39
CA GLU A 24 -2.70 -0.93 -17.58
C GLU A 24 -2.01 0.12 -16.69
N PRO A 25 -1.54 1.25 -17.23
CA PRO A 25 -1.03 2.34 -16.41
C PRO A 25 -2.16 2.92 -15.56
N SER A 26 -1.92 3.05 -14.26
CA SER A 26 -2.88 3.59 -13.31
C SER A 26 -2.19 4.59 -12.38
N GLU A 27 -2.81 5.74 -12.18
CA GLU A 27 -2.41 6.69 -11.15
C GLU A 27 -3.11 6.34 -9.84
N LEU A 28 -2.32 6.01 -8.82
CA LEU A 28 -2.81 5.81 -7.45
C LEU A 28 -2.47 7.01 -6.59
N GLY A 29 -3.43 7.45 -5.78
CA GLY A 29 -3.15 8.40 -4.71
C GLY A 29 -2.24 7.76 -3.65
N VAL A 30 -1.49 8.59 -2.91
CA VAL A 30 -0.59 8.13 -1.83
C VAL A 30 -1.31 7.21 -0.85
N LEU A 31 -2.51 7.59 -0.41
CA LEU A 31 -3.29 6.81 0.56
C LEU A 31 -3.73 5.46 -0.03
N ASP A 32 -3.98 5.41 -1.34
CA ASP A 32 -4.32 4.16 -2.02
C ASP A 32 -3.11 3.24 -2.09
N VAL A 33 -1.91 3.76 -2.42
CA VAL A 33 -0.65 3.00 -2.38
C VAL A 33 -0.43 2.44 -0.96
N CYS A 34 -0.56 3.27 0.07
CA CYS A 34 -0.44 2.81 1.46
C CYS A 34 -1.48 1.74 1.81
N ASN A 35 -2.74 1.93 1.40
CA ASN A 35 -3.80 0.94 1.64
C ASN A 35 -3.49 -0.40 0.96
N GLN A 36 -3.00 -0.38 -0.28
CA GLN A 36 -2.56 -1.60 -0.97
C GLN A 36 -1.45 -2.30 -0.17
N LEU A 37 -0.47 -1.56 0.34
CA LEU A 37 0.69 -2.10 1.06
C LEU A 37 0.41 -2.59 2.49
N ILE A 38 -0.63 -2.10 3.18
CA ILE A 38 -0.95 -2.55 4.55
C ILE A 38 -2.12 -3.55 4.61
N HIS A 39 -2.97 -3.58 3.58
CA HIS A 39 -4.13 -4.47 3.50
C HIS A 39 -3.95 -5.59 2.47
N TYR A 40 -2.71 -5.94 2.13
CA TYR A 40 -2.45 -7.07 1.24
C TYR A 40 -2.81 -8.40 1.90
N TYR A 41 -3.45 -9.28 1.13
CA TYR A 41 -3.61 -10.70 1.51
C TYR A 41 -2.63 -11.60 0.75
N TRP A 42 -1.97 -11.07 -0.29
CA TRP A 42 -0.88 -11.74 -1.00
C TRP A 42 0.12 -10.72 -1.55
N MET A 43 1.40 -11.10 -1.52
CA MET A 43 2.51 -10.35 -2.08
C MET A 43 3.54 -11.31 -2.70
N GLN A 44 4.11 -10.92 -3.82
CA GLN A 44 5.31 -11.54 -4.38
C GLN A 44 6.37 -10.48 -4.62
N THR A 45 7.61 -10.77 -4.27
CA THR A 45 8.75 -9.90 -4.44
C THR A 45 9.69 -10.45 -5.50
N TRP A 46 10.41 -9.58 -6.19
CA TRP A 46 11.53 -9.99 -7.04
C TRP A 46 12.75 -9.10 -6.80
N SER A 47 13.90 -9.70 -7.07
CA SER A 47 15.21 -9.06 -6.93
C SER A 47 15.97 -9.19 -8.23
N ASP A 48 16.89 -8.25 -8.46
CA ASP A 48 17.90 -8.32 -9.50
C ASP A 48 19.27 -8.34 -8.81
N GLY A 49 19.93 -9.50 -8.85
CA GLY A 49 21.08 -9.79 -8.00
C GLY A 49 20.74 -9.67 -6.52
N THR A 50 21.40 -8.74 -5.82
CA THR A 50 21.18 -8.47 -4.39
C THR A 50 20.19 -7.33 -4.15
N ALA A 51 19.69 -6.67 -5.19
CA ALA A 51 18.80 -5.52 -5.07
C ALA A 51 17.34 -5.94 -5.10
N PHE A 52 16.57 -5.55 -4.08
CA PHE A 52 15.12 -5.70 -4.09
C PHE A 52 14.52 -4.72 -5.10
N LYS A 53 13.91 -5.23 -6.19
CA LYS A 53 13.51 -4.42 -7.35
C LYS A 53 12.06 -4.02 -7.34
N GLY A 54 11.17 -4.95 -7.00
CA GLY A 54 9.75 -4.66 -7.00
C GLY A 54 8.93 -5.74 -6.33
N MET A 55 7.64 -5.44 -6.22
CA MET A 55 6.65 -6.33 -5.65
C MET A 55 5.35 -6.27 -6.44
N LEU A 56 4.64 -7.39 -6.45
CA LEU A 56 3.28 -7.52 -6.92
C LEU A 56 2.39 -7.70 -5.70
N VAL A 57 1.36 -6.86 -5.57
CA VAL A 57 0.50 -6.80 -4.39
C VAL A 57 -0.96 -7.04 -4.79
N PHE A 58 -1.61 -7.94 -4.06
CA PHE A 58 -3.06 -8.10 -4.06
C PHE A 58 -3.61 -7.75 -2.68
N SER A 59 -4.41 -6.70 -2.63
CA SER A 59 -5.06 -6.28 -1.40
C SER A 59 -6.57 -6.46 -1.45
N ASP A 60 -7.16 -6.55 -0.26
CA ASP A 60 -8.61 -6.53 -0.11
C ASP A 60 -9.19 -5.14 -0.45
N PHE A 61 -8.35 -4.10 -0.49
CA PHE A 61 -8.71 -2.79 -1.02
C PHE A 61 -8.75 -2.89 -2.56
N MET A 62 -9.96 -2.86 -3.13
CA MET A 62 -10.23 -3.19 -4.55
C MET A 62 -10.05 -4.68 -4.89
N ARG A 63 -10.44 -5.54 -3.95
CA ARG A 63 -10.39 -7.01 -4.08
C ARG A 63 -10.88 -7.51 -5.44
N HIS A 64 -10.12 -8.44 -6.02
CA HIS A 64 -10.39 -9.08 -7.32
C HIS A 64 -10.44 -8.13 -8.53
N LYS A 65 -10.05 -6.87 -8.37
CA LYS A 65 -10.06 -5.91 -9.47
C LYS A 65 -8.70 -5.80 -10.14
N TRP A 66 -7.64 -5.63 -9.35
CA TRP A 66 -6.30 -5.33 -9.87
C TRP A 66 -5.19 -6.03 -9.10
N ALA A 67 -4.11 -6.34 -9.82
CA ALA A 67 -2.78 -6.59 -9.27
C ALA A 67 -2.00 -5.28 -9.35
N TYR A 68 -1.30 -4.89 -8.29
CA TYR A 68 -0.47 -3.69 -8.34
C TYR A 68 1.00 -4.07 -8.31
N GLU A 69 1.71 -3.71 -9.38
CA GLU A 69 3.16 -3.73 -9.43
C GLU A 69 3.71 -2.42 -8.84
N PHE A 70 4.58 -2.55 -7.85
CA PHE A 70 5.30 -1.43 -7.26
C PHE A 70 6.80 -1.64 -7.39
N LEU A 71 7.47 -0.71 -8.05
CA LEU A 71 8.93 -0.64 -8.04
C LEU A 71 9.41 -0.06 -6.71
N ILE A 72 10.48 -0.63 -6.17
CA ILE A 72 11.03 -0.18 -4.89
C ILE A 72 11.57 1.25 -4.99
N GLU A 73 12.10 1.65 -6.13
CA GLU A 73 12.55 3.03 -6.35
C GLU A 73 11.40 4.05 -6.27
N ASP A 74 10.23 3.71 -6.79
CA ASP A 74 9.04 4.57 -6.73
C ASP A 74 8.52 4.68 -5.31
N LEU A 75 8.48 3.56 -4.57
CA LEU A 75 8.11 3.56 -3.16
C LEU A 75 9.08 4.36 -2.30
N ILE A 76 10.40 4.23 -2.55
CA ILE A 76 11.41 5.04 -1.87
C ILE A 76 11.21 6.52 -2.18
N SER A 77 10.96 6.88 -3.45
CA SER A 77 10.70 8.27 -3.85
C SER A 77 9.45 8.83 -3.16
N LEU A 78 8.38 8.05 -3.13
CA LEU A 78 7.13 8.38 -2.45
C LEU A 78 7.37 8.60 -0.94
N PHE A 79 7.99 7.64 -0.26
CA PHE A 79 8.25 7.72 1.17
C PHE A 79 9.26 8.79 1.54
N SER A 80 10.22 9.08 0.67
CA SER A 80 11.17 10.18 0.85
C SER A 80 10.48 11.54 0.88
N THR A 81 9.31 11.68 0.25
CA THR A 81 8.51 12.91 0.36
C THR A 81 8.01 13.14 1.78
N PHE A 82 7.63 12.07 2.50
CA PHE A 82 7.21 12.11 3.91
C PHE A 82 8.37 12.11 4.90
N ALA A 83 9.52 11.58 4.50
CA ALA A 83 10.72 11.56 5.33
C ALA A 83 11.48 12.91 5.35
N LYS A 84 11.19 13.81 4.40
CA LYS A 84 11.75 15.17 4.42
C LYS A 84 11.12 15.94 5.59
N ASP A 85 11.93 16.47 6.49
CA ASP A 85 11.48 17.25 7.66
C ASP A 85 10.50 18.39 7.32
N ALA A 86 10.59 18.96 6.12
CA ALA A 86 9.65 19.98 5.62
C ALA A 86 8.20 19.46 5.44
N SER A 87 7.99 18.14 5.48
CA SER A 87 6.69 17.48 5.42
C SER A 87 6.19 17.02 6.78
N ALA A 88 7.05 17.06 7.81
CA ALA A 88 6.69 16.66 9.16
C ALA A 88 5.70 17.67 9.74
N ILE A 89 4.60 17.16 10.28
CA ILE A 89 3.69 17.96 11.09
C ILE A 89 4.44 18.27 12.39
N THR A 90 4.86 19.52 12.55
CA THR A 90 5.59 19.98 13.73
C THR A 90 4.70 19.99 14.96
N GLU A 91 3.40 20.24 14.77
CA GLU A 91 2.41 20.23 15.84
C GLU A 91 1.04 19.76 15.34
N MET A 92 0.42 18.84 16.10
CA MET A 92 -0.96 18.42 15.91
C MET A 92 -1.76 18.76 17.17
N SER A 93 -2.77 19.61 17.04
CA SER A 93 -3.69 19.94 18.12
C SER A 93 -5.09 19.42 17.81
N PHE A 94 -5.74 18.83 18.81
CA PHE A 94 -7.13 18.40 18.72
C PHE A 94 -8.01 19.42 19.43
N HIS A 95 -9.08 19.84 18.77
CA HIS A 95 -10.08 20.72 19.36
C HIS A 95 -11.45 20.10 19.21
N TRP A 96 -12.24 20.19 20.28
CA TRP A 96 -13.63 19.78 20.26
C TRP A 96 -14.42 20.64 19.26
N ASN A 97 -15.18 20.00 18.38
CA ASN A 97 -16.08 20.67 17.46
C ASN A 97 -17.53 20.36 17.83
N GLU A 98 -18.21 21.35 18.42
CA GLU A 98 -19.59 21.22 18.89
C GLU A 98 -20.57 20.77 17.78
N LYS A 99 -20.33 21.18 16.53
CA LYS A 99 -21.21 20.81 15.41
C LYS A 99 -21.04 19.35 14.99
N LYS A 100 -19.82 18.81 15.11
CA LYS A 100 -19.51 17.42 14.77
C LYS A 100 -19.66 16.48 15.97
N GLN A 101 -19.74 17.02 17.19
CA GLN A 101 -19.67 16.26 18.44
C GLN A 101 -18.44 15.33 18.45
N ASP A 102 -17.32 15.83 17.93
CA ASP A 102 -16.07 15.08 17.80
C ASP A 102 -14.85 16.02 17.81
N TYR A 103 -13.68 15.46 18.07
CA TYR A 103 -12.41 16.17 17.98
C TYR A 103 -11.96 16.29 16.52
N VAL A 104 -11.55 17.50 16.14
CA VAL A 104 -11.00 17.77 14.81
C VAL A 104 -9.51 18.10 14.95
N ALA A 105 -8.67 17.45 14.15
CA ALA A 105 -7.25 17.75 14.08
C ALA A 105 -7.01 19.10 13.38
N ARG A 106 -6.13 19.92 13.96
CA ARG A 106 -5.48 21.06 13.31
C ARG A 106 -3.99 20.79 13.25
N TYR A 107 -3.40 21.16 12.12
CA TYR A 107 -1.98 20.96 11.85
C TYR A 107 -1.30 22.32 11.78
N ALA A 108 -0.23 22.52 12.55
CA ALA A 108 0.72 23.59 12.29
C ALA A 108 1.78 23.03 11.32
N ARG A 109 2.10 23.80 10.27
CA ARG A 109 3.23 23.53 9.39
C ARG A 109 4.44 24.26 9.92
#